data_AF-A0A7V8JLY2-F1
#
_entry.id   AF-A0A7V8JLY2-F1
#
_cell.length_a   1.000
_cell.length_b   1.000
_cell.length_c   1.000
_cell.angle_alpha   90.00
_cell.angle_beta   90.00
_cell.angle_gamma   90.00
#
_symmetry.space_group_name_H-M   'P 1'
#
loop_
_entity.id
_entity.type
_entity.pdbx_description
1 polymer ?
#
loop_
_entity_poly.entity_id
_entity_poly.type
_entity_poly.pdbx_seq_one_letter_code
_entity_poly.pdbx_strand_id
1 'polypeptide(L)'
;MKKLIAVLILLLLAASAWWFGGPYLTVHGLSTAIEERDSARLARYVDFPRVRSSLHAQLNDYLVRQAGPDIAGSPFGALLYGLGDQLGGAAVDTLVTPMGIGAMLQGHVLWKRGRNELQGGDA
;
A
#
# COMPACT_ATOMS: atom_id res chain seq x y z
N MET A 1 -4.02 41.34 30.29
CA MET A 1 -2.82 41.00 29.51
C MET A 1 -2.48 39.49 29.57
N LYS A 2 -2.03 38.93 30.70
CA LYS A 2 -1.56 37.52 30.79
C LYS A 2 -2.62 36.47 30.43
N LYS A 3 -3.91 36.71 30.75
CA LYS A 3 -5.02 35.81 30.40
C LYS A 3 -5.31 35.75 28.90
N LEU A 4 -5.17 36.87 28.19
CA LEU A 4 -5.33 36.93 26.74
C LEU A 4 -4.18 36.19 26.03
N ILE A 5 -2.96 36.36 26.53
CA ILE A 5 -1.79 35.63 26.03
C ILE A 5 -1.96 34.12 26.26
N ALA A 6 -2.45 33.71 27.44
CA ALA A 6 -2.73 32.30 27.71
C ALA A 6 -3.79 31.71 26.76
N VAL A 7 -4.87 32.44 26.49
CA VAL A 7 -5.92 32.02 25.54
C VAL A 7 -5.37 31.91 24.11
N LEU A 8 -4.54 32.86 23.68
CA LEU A 8 -3.88 32.83 22.37
C LEU A 8 -2.95 31.62 22.21
N ILE A 9 -2.16 31.31 23.24
CA ILE A 9 -1.27 30.14 23.24
C ILE A 9 -2.09 28.84 23.18
N LEU A 10 -3.19 28.76 23.91
CA LEU A 10 -4.10 27.60 23.90
C LEU A 10 -4.74 27.39 22.53
N LEU A 11 -5.17 28.48 21.88
CA LEU A 11 -5.71 28.47 20.52
C LEU A 11 -4.67 28.02 19.49
N LEU A 12 -3.43 28.51 19.60
CA LEU A 12 -2.32 28.10 18.76
C LEU A 12 -1.98 26.62 18.91
N LEU A 13 -1.95 26.11 20.15
CA LEU A 13 -1.76 24.69 20.45
C LEU A 13 -2.89 23.84 19.90
N ALA A 14 -4.14 24.27 20.02
CA ALA A 14 -5.28 23.56 19.47
C ALA A 14 -5.25 23.52 17.93
N ALA A 15 -4.91 24.63 17.28
CA ALA A 15 -4.79 24.70 15.82
C ALA A 15 -3.64 23.84 15.28
N SER A 16 -2.49 23.83 15.95
CA SER A 16 -1.37 22.97 15.60
C SER A 16 -1.67 21.50 15.90
N ALA A 17 -2.30 21.17 17.03
CA ALA A 17 -2.80 19.82 17.31
C ALA A 17 -3.84 19.35 16.29
N TRP A 18 -4.67 20.23 15.74
CA TRP A 18 -5.61 19.89 14.67
C TRP A 18 -4.90 19.64 13.34
N TRP A 19 -3.96 20.51 12.99
CA TRP A 19 -3.18 20.43 11.74
C TRP A 19 -2.27 19.19 11.71
N PHE A 20 -1.60 18.89 12.82
CA PHE A 20 -0.72 17.73 12.97
C PHE A 20 -1.43 16.47 13.45
N GLY A 21 -2.57 16.61 14.12
CA GLY A 21 -3.40 15.49 14.57
C GLY A 21 -4.08 14.77 13.40
N GLY A 22 -4.41 15.51 12.33
CA GLY A 22 -4.91 14.97 11.07
C GLY A 22 -4.11 13.74 10.60
N PRO A 23 -2.83 13.89 10.20
CA PRO A 23 -2.04 12.77 9.68
C PRO A 23 -1.84 11.63 10.67
N TYR A 24 -1.73 11.90 11.98
CA TYR A 24 -1.58 10.85 12.99
C TYR A 24 -2.87 10.01 13.11
N LEU A 25 -4.03 10.67 13.12
CA LEU A 25 -5.34 10.00 13.11
C LEU A 25 -5.58 9.25 11.80
N THR A 26 -5.11 9.74 10.66
CA THR A 26 -5.21 9.00 9.39
C THR A 26 -4.35 7.75 9.38
N VAL A 27 -3.10 7.81 9.90
CA VAL A 27 -2.22 6.64 9.99
C VAL A 27 -2.77 5.62 10.99
N HIS A 28 -3.27 6.06 12.15
CA HIS A 28 -3.90 5.17 13.11
C HIS A 28 -5.19 4.55 12.54
N GLY A 29 -6.03 5.34 11.88
CA GLY A 29 -7.23 4.87 11.20
C GLY A 29 -6.93 3.88 10.08
N LEU A 30 -5.82 4.06 9.35
CA LEU A 30 -5.32 3.07 8.39
C LEU A 30 -4.92 1.78 9.09
N SER A 31 -4.12 1.87 10.16
CA SER A 31 -3.68 0.71 10.94
C SER A 31 -4.86 -0.08 11.49
N THR A 32 -5.86 0.61 12.06
CA THR A 32 -7.07 -0.01 12.58
C THR A 32 -7.94 -0.57 11.47
N ALA A 33 -8.09 0.09 10.33
CA ALA A 33 -8.85 -0.45 9.20
C ALA A 33 -8.17 -1.68 8.55
N ILE A 34 -6.83 -1.71 8.56
CA ILE A 34 -6.04 -2.88 8.17
C ILE A 34 -6.25 -4.03 9.17
N GLU A 35 -6.26 -3.73 10.47
CA GLU A 35 -6.37 -4.70 11.56
C GLU A 35 -7.78 -5.27 11.71
N GLU A 36 -8.81 -4.42 11.54
CA GLU A 36 -10.23 -4.80 11.55
C GLU A 36 -10.67 -5.52 10.26
N ARG A 37 -9.79 -5.65 9.26
CA ARG A 37 -10.08 -6.24 7.93
C ARG A 37 -11.29 -5.59 7.24
N ASP A 38 -11.58 -4.33 7.58
CA ASP A 38 -12.71 -3.59 7.02
C ASP A 38 -12.31 -3.03 5.65
N SER A 39 -12.36 -3.94 4.68
CA SER A 39 -12.17 -3.69 3.26
C SER A 39 -13.03 -2.54 2.72
N ALA A 40 -14.21 -2.29 3.31
CA ALA A 40 -15.10 -1.21 2.93
C ALA A 40 -14.63 0.17 3.46
N ARG A 41 -13.97 0.22 4.62
CA ARG A 41 -13.28 1.44 5.10
C ARG A 41 -12.01 1.72 4.31
N LEU A 42 -11.22 0.71 3.95
CA LEU A 42 -10.00 0.91 3.15
C LEU A 42 -10.32 1.57 1.79
N ALA A 43 -11.45 1.21 1.18
CA ALA A 43 -11.93 1.80 -0.07
C ALA A 43 -12.27 3.29 0.02
N ARG A 44 -12.43 3.85 1.22
CA ARG A 44 -12.62 5.31 1.42
C ARG A 44 -11.30 6.08 1.45
N TYR A 45 -10.19 5.42 1.74
CA TYR A 45 -8.86 6.04 1.85
C TYR A 45 -7.96 5.74 0.65
N VAL A 46 -8.22 4.63 -0.06
CA VAL A 46 -7.43 4.20 -1.20
C VAL A 46 -8.32 4.09 -2.42
N ASP A 47 -7.99 4.85 -3.47
CA ASP A 47 -8.60 4.72 -4.78
C ASP A 47 -8.02 3.49 -5.48
N PHE A 48 -8.59 2.32 -5.17
CA PHE A 48 -8.18 1.05 -5.73
C PHE A 48 -8.19 1.02 -7.27
N PRO A 49 -9.19 1.59 -7.97
CA PRO A 49 -9.15 1.72 -9.43
C PRO A 49 -7.88 2.44 -9.93
N ARG A 50 -7.52 3.58 -9.33
CA ARG A 50 -6.30 4.31 -9.70
C ARG A 50 -5.03 3.52 -9.39
N VAL A 51 -4.94 2.91 -8.20
CA VAL A 51 -3.76 2.13 -7.80
C VAL A 51 -3.57 0.91 -8.69
N ARG A 52 -4.65 0.24 -9.06
CA ARG A 52 -4.62 -0.89 -10.00
C ARG A 52 -4.09 -0.45 -11.37
N SER A 53 -4.61 0.67 -11.90
CA SER A 53 -4.18 1.19 -13.20
C SER A 53 -2.70 1.61 -13.22
N SER A 54 -2.20 2.22 -12.14
CA SER A 54 -0.81 2.66 -12.06
C SER A 54 0.14 1.48 -11.86
N LEU A 55 -0.26 0.46 -11.10
CA LEU A 55 0.53 -0.76 -10.94
C LEU A 55 0.58 -1.59 -12.21
N HIS A 56 -0.54 -1.69 -12.95
CA HIS A 56 -0.56 -2.33 -14.26
C HIS A 56 0.40 -1.65 -15.25
N ALA A 57 0.38 -0.32 -15.30
CA ALA A 57 1.29 0.44 -16.16
C ALA A 57 2.77 0.24 -15.77
N GLN A 58 3.07 0.23 -14.46
CA GLN A 58 4.42 0.02 -13.95
C GLN A 58 4.93 -1.40 -14.22
N LEU A 59 4.08 -2.41 -14.04
CA LEU A 59 4.43 -3.80 -14.35
C LEU A 59 4.64 -4.01 -15.84
N ASN A 60 3.80 -3.41 -16.68
CA ASN A 60 3.97 -3.49 -18.12
C ASN A 60 5.29 -2.86 -18.58
N ASP A 61 5.63 -1.66 -18.09
CA ASP A 61 6.92 -1.02 -18.37
C ASP A 61 8.10 -1.87 -17.87
N TYR A 62 7.97 -2.46 -16.69
CA TYR A 62 8.99 -3.37 -16.14
C TYR A 62 9.19 -4.61 -17.02
N LEU A 63 8.10 -5.25 -17.46
CA LEU A 63 8.15 -6.44 -18.33
C LEU A 63 8.79 -6.12 -19.69
N VAL A 64 8.45 -4.97 -20.29
CA VAL A 64 9.07 -4.51 -21.55
C VAL A 64 10.57 -4.30 -21.37
N ARG A 65 10.99 -3.67 -20.27
CA ARG A 65 12.41 -3.44 -19.98
C ARG A 65 13.17 -4.75 -19.72
N GLN A 66 12.55 -5.70 -19.03
CA GLN A 66 13.16 -6.98 -18.67
C GLN A 66 13.25 -7.95 -19.86
N ALA A 67 12.28 -7.92 -20.78
CA ALA A 67 12.27 -8.77 -21.97
C ALA A 67 13.48 -8.48 -22.89
N GLY A 68 13.99 -7.24 -22.87
CA GLY A 68 15.11 -6.84 -23.72
C GLY A 68 14.76 -6.80 -25.22
N PRO A 69 15.60 -6.13 -26.03
CA PRO A 69 15.33 -5.94 -27.47
C PRO A 69 15.29 -7.26 -28.26
N ASP A 70 16.06 -8.27 -27.84
CA ASP A 70 16.19 -9.55 -28.54
C ASP A 70 14.91 -10.41 -28.47
N ILE A 71 14.21 -10.38 -27.33
CA ILE A 71 12.94 -11.11 -27.17
C ILE A 71 11.80 -10.29 -27.78
N ALA A 72 11.75 -8.97 -27.52
CA ALA A 72 10.71 -8.08 -28.01
C ALA A 72 10.61 -8.02 -29.55
N GLY A 73 11.73 -8.17 -30.26
CA GLY A 73 11.76 -8.20 -31.73
C GLY A 73 11.36 -9.53 -32.37
N SER A 74 11.21 -10.61 -31.60
CA SER A 74 10.89 -11.94 -32.11
C SER A 74 9.37 -12.21 -32.12
N PRO A 75 8.84 -12.98 -33.09
CA PRO A 75 7.44 -13.39 -33.11
C PRO A 75 7.02 -14.15 -31.84
N PHE A 76 7.97 -14.89 -31.24
CA PHE A 76 7.76 -15.61 -29.99
C PHE A 76 7.63 -14.65 -28.80
N GLY A 77 8.42 -13.57 -28.75
CA GLY A 77 8.35 -12.57 -27.69
C GLY A 77 7.08 -11.75 -27.72
N ALA A 78 6.53 -11.44 -28.90
CA ALA A 78 5.22 -10.79 -29.00
C ALA A 78 4.09 -11.64 -28.39
N LEU A 79 4.13 -12.97 -28.62
CA LEU A 79 3.20 -13.91 -28.00
C LEU A 79 3.39 -13.99 -26.48
N LEU A 80 4.64 -14.15 -26.04
CA LEU A 80 4.96 -14.27 -24.61
C LEU A 80 4.61 -12.99 -23.82
N TYR A 81 4.80 -11.83 -24.43
CA TYR A 81 4.44 -10.53 -23.86
C TYR A 81 2.91 -10.39 -23.72
N GLY A 82 2.13 -10.74 -24.74
CA GLY A 82 0.66 -10.72 -24.64
C GLY A 82 0.12 -11.63 -23.54
N LEU A 83 0.71 -12.81 -23.36
CA LEU A 83 0.37 -13.70 -22.24
C LEU A 83 0.83 -13.12 -20.89
N GLY A 84 2.02 -12.52 -20.84
CA GLY A 84 2.56 -11.87 -19.65
C GLY A 84 1.74 -10.67 -19.18
N ASP A 85 1.26 -9.84 -20.10
CA ASP A 85 0.39 -8.70 -19.81
C ASP A 85 -0.96 -9.18 -19.25
N GLN A 86 -1.56 -10.22 -19.84
CA GLN A 86 -2.84 -10.74 -19.39
C GLN A 86 -2.75 -11.42 -18.00
N LEU A 87 -1.70 -12.21 -17.76
CA LEU A 87 -1.45 -12.86 -16.48
C LEU A 87 -1.00 -11.85 -15.41
N GLY A 88 -0.15 -10.90 -15.79
CA GLY A 88 0.32 -9.82 -14.93
C GLY A 88 -0.83 -8.91 -14.50
N GLY A 89 -1.70 -8.53 -15.44
CA GLY A 89 -2.94 -7.82 -15.16
C GLY A 89 -3.80 -8.59 -14.16
N ALA A 90 -4.13 -9.86 -14.42
CA ALA A 90 -4.94 -10.67 -13.49
C ALA A 90 -4.30 -10.82 -12.09
N ALA A 91 -2.97 -10.92 -12.01
CA ALA A 91 -2.27 -10.96 -10.73
C ALA A 91 -2.37 -9.61 -9.98
N VAL A 92 -2.21 -8.48 -10.67
CA VAL A 92 -2.42 -7.14 -10.08
C VAL A 92 -3.86 -6.99 -9.63
N ASP A 93 -4.80 -7.44 -10.45
CA ASP A 93 -6.23 -7.30 -10.20
C ASP A 93 -6.70 -8.05 -8.97
N THR A 94 -6.07 -9.18 -8.66
CA THR A 94 -6.34 -10.00 -7.48
C THR A 94 -5.60 -9.49 -6.24
N LEU A 95 -4.35 -9.04 -6.39
CA LEU A 95 -3.51 -8.52 -5.30
C LEU A 95 -3.93 -7.11 -4.84
N VAL A 96 -4.34 -6.24 -5.77
CA VAL A 96 -4.80 -4.86 -5.51
C VAL A 96 -6.29 -4.85 -5.19
N THR A 97 -6.76 -5.85 -4.44
CA THR A 97 -8.07 -5.86 -3.82
C THR A 97 -7.95 -5.56 -2.33
N PRO A 98 -8.99 -5.05 -1.67
CA PRO A 98 -8.97 -4.86 -0.23
C PRO A 98 -8.60 -6.14 0.55
N MET A 99 -9.09 -7.30 0.09
CA MET A 99 -8.76 -8.61 0.66
C MET A 99 -7.33 -9.04 0.35
N GLY A 100 -6.83 -8.80 -0.87
CA GLY A 100 -5.46 -9.11 -1.29
C GLY A 100 -4.43 -8.31 -0.51
N ILE A 101 -4.61 -7.00 -0.38
CA ILE A 101 -3.75 -6.14 0.44
C ILE A 101 -3.81 -6.56 1.91
N GLY A 102 -5.00 -6.87 2.45
CA GLY A 102 -5.15 -7.38 3.80
C GLY A 102 -4.39 -8.70 4.05
N ALA A 103 -4.45 -9.63 3.09
CA ALA A 103 -3.74 -10.90 3.15
C ALA A 103 -2.21 -10.72 3.06
N MET A 104 -1.71 -9.81 2.22
CA MET A 104 -0.28 -9.51 2.12
C MET A 104 0.27 -8.91 3.42
N LEU A 105 -0.48 -7.99 4.03
CA LEU A 105 -0.11 -7.38 5.31
C LEU A 105 -0.08 -8.42 6.44
N GLN A 106 -1.04 -9.36 6.46
CA GLN A 106 -1.04 -10.48 7.40
C GLN A 106 0.13 -11.43 7.18
N GLY A 107 0.45 -11.78 5.93
CA GLY A 107 1.60 -12.60 5.60
C GLY A 107 2.92 -11.99 6.10
N HIS A 108 3.09 -10.66 5.95
CA HIS A 108 4.25 -9.94 6.46
C HIS A 108 4.36 -9.96 7.99
N VAL A 109 3.23 -9.80 8.69
CA VAL A 109 3.17 -9.85 10.16
C VAL A 109 3.44 -11.26 10.67
N LEU A 110 2.87 -12.29 10.04
CA LEU A 110 3.10 -13.70 10.36
C LEU A 110 4.55 -14.11 10.11
N TRP A 111 5.12 -13.68 8.98
CA TRP A 111 6.52 -13.93 8.63
C TRP A 111 7.49 -13.23 9.59
N LYS A 112 7.21 -11.99 10.01
CA LYS A 112 8.01 -11.27 11.00
C LYS A 112 7.93 -11.91 12.38
N ARG A 113 6.74 -12.40 12.77
CA ARG A 113 6.53 -13.13 14.03
C ARG A 113 7.32 -14.45 14.04
N GLY A 114 7.17 -15.27 13.01
CA GLY A 114 7.90 -16.54 12.90
C GLY A 114 9.41 -16.32 12.86
N ARG A 115 9.91 -15.31 12.14
CA ARG A 115 11.35 -15.01 12.10
C ARG A 115 11.89 -14.53 13.45
N ASN A 116 11.12 -13.73 14.19
CA ASN A 116 11.50 -13.27 15.54
C ASN A 116 11.47 -14.43 16.55
N GLU A 117 10.51 -15.34 16.46
CA GLU A 117 10.45 -16.55 17.30
C GLU A 117 11.64 -17.49 17.03
N LEU A 118 12.11 -17.57 15.78
CA LEU A 118 13.30 -18.35 15.42
C LEU A 118 14.64 -17.68 15.79
N GLN A 119 14.67 -16.35 15.94
CA GLN A 119 15.87 -15.61 16.37
C GLN A 119 15.96 -15.39 17.88
N GLY A 120 14.84 -15.52 18.61
CA GLY A 120 14.78 -15.37 20.07
C GLY A 120 14.92 -16.68 20.85
N GLY A 121 15.28 -17.78 20.19
CA GLY A 121 15.34 -19.13 20.75
C GLY A 121 16.60 -19.47 21.56
N ASP A 122 17.47 -18.50 21.82
CA ASP A 122 18.71 -18.71 22.58
C ASP A 122 18.58 -18.07 23.97
N ALA A 123 18.03 -18.83 24.92
CA ALA A 123 18.16 -18.62 26.36
C ALA A 123 18.62 -19.91 27.03
#